data_AF-A0A439ZZC5-F1
#
_entry.id   AF-A0A439ZZC5-F1
#
_cell.length_a   1.000
_cell.length_b   1.000
_cell.length_c   1.000
_cell.angle_alpha   90.00
_cell.angle_beta   90.00
_cell.angle_gamma   90.00
#
_symmetry.space_group_name_H-M   'P 1'
#
loop_
_entity.id
_entity.type
_entity.pdbx_description
1 polymer ?
#
loop_
_entity_poly.entity_id
_entity_poly.type
_entity_poly.pdbx_seq_one_letter_code
_entity_poly.pdbx_strand_id
1 'polypeptide(L)' 'MRLILACLAILAFAVTAAHAHGGGTDSNGCHTNRKTGEYHCH' A
#
# COMPACT_ATOMS: atom_id res chain seq x y z
N MET A 1 29.50 -1.15 -19.45
CA MET A 1 28.51 -0.04 -19.41
C MET A 1 27.15 -0.45 -20.00
N ARG A 2 27.08 -0.92 -21.26
CA ARG A 2 25.80 -1.27 -21.94
C ARG A 2 24.92 -2.29 -21.22
N LEU A 3 25.51 -3.36 -20.68
CA LEU A 3 24.77 -4.36 -19.90
C LEU A 3 24.23 -3.81 -18.58
N ILE A 4 24.99 -2.94 -17.92
CA ILE A 4 24.58 -2.29 -16.67
C ILE A 4 23.37 -1.37 -16.92
N LEU A 5 23.40 -0.61 -18.02
CA LEU A 5 22.29 0.25 -18.43
C LEU A 5 21.03 -0.56 -18.76
N ALA A 6 21.17 -1.71 -19.43
CA ALA A 6 20.05 -2.60 -19.73
C ALA A 6 19.44 -3.21 -18.45
N CYS A 7 20.27 -3.65 -17.49
CA CYS A 7 19.78 -4.15 -16.21
C CYS A 7 19.06 -3.08 -15.38
N LEU A 8 19.57 -1.84 -15.36
CA LEU A 8 18.91 -0.72 -14.66
C LEU A 8 17.53 -0.41 -15.27
N ALA A 9 17.42 -0.44 -16.60
CA ALA A 9 16.16 -0.19 -17.29
C ALA A 9 15.10 -1.26 -16.93
N ILE A 10 15.48 -2.54 -16.87
CA ILE A 10 14.56 -3.62 -16.50
C ILE A 10 14.07 -3.47 -15.05
N LEU A 11 14.97 -3.11 -14.13
CA LEU A 11 14.63 -2.98 -12.71
C LEU A 11 13.69 -1.79 -12.44
N ALA A 12 13.80 -0.71 -13.21
CA ALA A 12 12.96 0.47 -13.08
C ALA A 12 11.47 0.20 -13.39
N PHE A 13 11.18 -0.77 -14.27
CA PHE A 13 9.82 -1.16 -14.64
C PHE A 13 9.31 -2.40 -13.89
N ALA A 14 10.12 -2.97 -12.98
CA ALA A 14 9.75 -4.17 -12.23
C ALA A 14 8.79 -3.91 -11.06
N VAL A 15 8.34 -2.66 -10.83
CA VAL A 15 7.32 -2.34 -9.82
C VAL A 15 5.97 -2.90 -10.26
N THR A 16 5.51 -3.92 -9.54
CA THR A 16 4.18 -4.50 -9.68
C THR A 16 3.15 -3.75 -8.83
N ALA A 17 1.87 -3.87 -9.17
CA ALA A 17 0.78 -3.25 -8.41
C ALA A 17 0.80 -3.67 -6.93
N ALA A 18 1.03 -2.69 -6.03
CA ALA A 18 0.88 -2.86 -4.60
C ALA A 18 -0.61 -2.72 -4.26
N HIS A 19 -1.20 -3.78 -3.70
CA HIS A 19 -2.59 -3.78 -3.29
C HIS A 19 -2.68 -3.10 -1.93
N ALA A 20 -3.26 -1.91 -1.87
CA ALA A 20 -3.56 -1.24 -0.61
C ALA A 20 -4.59 -2.08 0.15
N HIS A 21 -4.21 -2.60 1.30
CA HIS A 21 -5.13 -3.26 2.25
C HIS A 21 -5.63 -2.27 3.30
N GLY A 22 -6.89 -2.38 3.69
CA GLY A 22 -7.45 -1.67 4.83
C GLY A 22 -6.86 -2.21 6.12
N GLY A 23 -5.87 -1.53 6.69
CA GLY A 23 -5.30 -1.86 7.98
C GLY A 23 -5.98 -1.08 9.10
N GLY A 24 -6.23 -1.73 10.24
CA GLY A 24 -6.78 -1.08 11.43
C GLY A 24 -8.31 -0.95 11.46
N THR A 25 -9.01 -1.59 10.53
CA THR A 25 -10.47 -1.76 10.56
C THR A 25 -10.86 -3.10 11.16
N ASP A 26 -12.06 -3.17 11.72
CA ASP A 26 -12.69 -4.38 12.26
C ASP A 26 -13.23 -5.27 11.13
N SER A 27 -13.89 -6.37 11.50
CA SER A 27 -14.51 -7.29 10.54
C SER A 27 -15.62 -6.66 9.69
N ASN A 28 -16.10 -5.46 10.06
CA ASN A 28 -17.11 -4.71 9.32
C ASN A 28 -16.50 -3.64 8.40
N GLY A 29 -15.16 -3.46 8.37
CA GLY A 29 -14.51 -2.40 7.62
C GLY A 29 -14.49 -1.04 8.33
N CYS A 30 -14.73 -1.02 9.64
CA CYS A 30 -14.83 0.21 10.42
C CYS A 30 -13.75 0.31 11.49
N HIS A 31 -13.47 1.51 12.01
CA HIS A 31 -12.48 1.73 13.05
C HIS A 31 -12.98 2.75 14.08
N THR A 32 -12.52 2.62 15.33
CA THR A 32 -12.77 3.62 16.38
C THR A 32 -11.61 4.61 16.43
N ASN A 33 -11.91 5.89 16.24
CA ASN A 33 -10.94 6.96 16.41
C ASN A 33 -10.56 7.07 17.89
N ARG A 34 -9.29 6.78 18.22
CA ARG A 34 -8.80 6.79 19.60
C ARG A 34 -8.80 8.18 20.27
N LYS A 35 -8.87 9.26 19.49
CA LYS A 35 -8.89 10.64 20.01
C LYS A 35 -10.31 11.11 20.34
N THR A 36 -11.28 10.76 19.50
CA THR A 36 -12.67 11.26 19.63
C THR A 36 -13.64 10.21 20.16
N GLY A 37 -13.27 8.92 20.10
CA GLY A 37 -14.16 7.80 20.41
C GLY A 37 -15.16 7.47 19.30
N GLU A 38 -15.14 8.21 18.19
CA GLU A 38 -16.10 8.02 17.10
C GLU A 38 -15.79 6.76 16.29
N TYR A 39 -16.85 6.05 15.90
CA TYR A 39 -16.77 4.86 15.05
C TYR A 39 -17.02 5.23 13.60
N HIS A 40 -16.07 4.91 12.72
CA HIS A 40 -16.05 5.36 11.33
C HIS A 40 -15.83 4.17 10.40
N CYS A 41 -16.73 3.99 9.44
CA CYS A 41 -16.65 2.94 8.42
C CYS A 41 -16.03 3.49 7.13
N HIS A 42 -15.21 2.68 6.47
CA HIS A 42 -14.50 3.01 5.23
C HIS A 42 -15.03 2.23 4.03
#